data_AF-A0A2G7TBR0-F1
#
_entry.id   AF-A0A2G7TBR0-F1
#
_cell.length_a   1.000
_cell.length_b   1.000
_cell.length_c   1.000
_cell.angle_alpha   90.00
_cell.angle_beta   90.00
_cell.angle_gamma   90.00
#
_symmetry.space_group_name_H-M   'P 1'
#
loop_
_entity.id
_entity.type
_entity.pdbx_description
1 polymer ?
#
loop_
_entity_poly.entity_id
_entity_poly.type
_entity_poly.pdbx_seq_one_letter_code
_entity_poly.pdbx_strand_id
1 'polypeptide(L)'
;MGKRVDTLGLYGVVGRRATVTVRQAGAVVHGPRVENLLRREVHGWYDWFTAPFLQRGAVAFVSLPPLSGSEIEIEISPASGTASVGYVVVGRAEYLGDLHWRPNITGSNFSRIEREFDGSLRPGVSLIQRRTVPGYSGAFQVPANNVDRVRRVRDHLNAIPALWVGLATQPNSPYYESVLLFGVYRRLEYTPDNVHNAEATIDIEEL
;
A
#
# COMPACT_ATOMS: atom_id res chain seq x y z
N MET A 1 18.80 -8.82 19.59
CA MET A 1 18.05 -7.63 20.08
C MET A 1 16.79 -7.48 19.24
N GLY A 2 15.63 -7.24 19.87
CA GLY A 2 14.36 -7.03 19.14
C GLY A 2 14.42 -5.77 18.28
N LYS A 3 13.92 -5.85 17.05
CA LYS A 3 13.82 -4.70 16.14
C LYS A 3 12.68 -3.80 16.60
N ARG A 4 12.90 -2.48 16.62
CA ARG A 4 11.86 -1.49 16.90
C ARG A 4 10.95 -1.35 15.68
N VAL A 5 9.64 -1.34 15.92
CA VAL A 5 8.60 -1.25 14.88
C VAL A 5 7.76 -0.01 15.16
N ASP A 6 7.59 0.85 14.15
CA ASP A 6 6.70 2.01 14.22
C ASP A 6 5.59 1.97 13.16
N THR A 7 5.65 1.01 12.24
CA THR A 7 4.75 0.93 11.11
C THR A 7 4.33 -0.50 10.86
N LEU A 8 3.03 -0.66 10.62
CA LEU A 8 2.38 -1.91 10.28
C LEU A 8 1.49 -1.70 9.05
N GLY A 9 1.66 -2.52 8.02
CA GLY A 9 0.78 -2.59 6.85
C GLY A 9 0.03 -3.90 6.78
N LEU A 10 -1.24 -3.83 6.40
CA LEU A 10 -2.06 -4.98 6.01
C LEU A 10 -2.35 -4.86 4.52
N TYR A 11 -2.00 -5.89 3.76
CA TYR A 11 -2.18 -5.92 2.31
C TYR A 11 -2.97 -7.17 1.89
N GLY A 12 -3.90 -7.02 0.94
CA GLY A 12 -4.86 -8.07 0.59
C GLY A 12 -5.78 -8.44 1.76
N VAL A 13 -6.17 -7.45 2.56
CA VAL A 13 -7.04 -7.67 3.72
C VAL A 13 -8.51 -7.74 3.31
N VAL A 14 -9.21 -8.76 3.83
CA VAL A 14 -10.65 -8.95 3.67
C VAL A 14 -11.28 -9.03 5.06
N GLY A 15 -12.19 -8.12 5.33
CA GLY A 15 -12.81 -7.99 6.64
C GLY A 15 -13.60 -6.69 6.75
N ARG A 16 -14.23 -6.49 7.91
CA ARG A 16 -15.01 -5.28 8.23
C ARG A 16 -14.16 -4.17 8.80
N ARG A 17 -13.23 -4.52 9.68
CA ARG A 17 -12.46 -3.57 10.48
C ARG A 17 -11.15 -4.22 10.92
N ALA A 18 -10.06 -3.48 10.78
CA ALA A 18 -8.76 -3.81 11.36
C ALA A 18 -8.57 -2.99 12.64
N THR A 19 -8.07 -3.62 13.69
CA THR A 19 -7.77 -2.99 14.98
C THR A 19 -6.37 -3.35 15.41
N VAL A 20 -5.57 -2.33 15.75
CA VAL A 20 -4.17 -2.47 16.15
C VAL A 20 -4.00 -1.92 17.55
N THR A 21 -3.46 -2.75 18.43
CA THR A 21 -3.18 -2.39 19.83
C THR A 21 -1.73 -2.74 20.14
N VAL A 22 -0.98 -1.81 20.73
CA VAL A 22 0.38 -2.05 21.18
C VAL A 22 0.34 -2.26 22.70
N ARG A 23 0.92 -3.35 23.16
CA ARG A 23 1.04 -3.71 24.58
C ARG A 23 2.49 -3.76 25.01
N GLN A 24 2.76 -3.45 26.26
CA GLN A 24 4.06 -3.66 26.89
C GLN A 24 3.82 -4.17 28.31
N ALA A 25 4.44 -5.31 28.65
CA ALA A 25 4.24 -5.97 29.94
C ALA A 25 2.75 -6.15 30.32
N GLY A 26 1.92 -6.51 29.34
CA GLY A 26 0.47 -6.72 29.51
C GLY A 26 -0.40 -5.45 29.46
N ALA A 27 0.17 -4.26 29.65
CA ALA A 27 -0.56 -2.99 29.59
C ALA A 27 -0.67 -2.45 28.16
N VAL A 28 -1.82 -1.87 27.80
CA VAL A 28 -1.99 -1.15 26.52
C VAL A 28 -1.23 0.17 26.60
N VAL A 29 -0.25 0.35 25.73
CA VAL A 29 0.56 1.57 25.61
C VAL A 29 0.12 2.45 24.44
N HIS A 30 -0.55 1.87 23.44
CA HIS A 30 -1.09 2.60 22.31
C HIS A 30 -2.24 1.85 21.65
N GLY A 31 -3.23 2.59 21.15
CA GLY A 31 -4.45 2.05 20.58
C GLY A 31 -5.59 1.88 21.60
N PRO A 32 -6.68 1.21 21.21
CA PRO A 32 -6.88 0.57 19.90
C PRO A 32 -6.97 1.59 18.77
N ARG A 33 -6.17 1.42 17.72
CA ARG A 33 -6.33 2.15 16.45
C ARG A 33 -7.18 1.33 15.52
N VAL A 34 -8.19 1.96 14.94
CA VAL A 34 -9.25 1.27 14.23
C VAL A 34 -9.38 1.84 12.82
N GLU A 35 -9.31 0.96 11.83
CA GLU A 35 -9.51 1.31 10.42
C GLU A 35 -10.67 0.51 9.86
N ASN A 36 -11.62 1.22 9.23
CA ASN A 36 -12.73 0.59 8.53
C ASN A 36 -12.21 0.02 7.21
N LEU A 37 -12.55 -1.24 6.96
CA LEU A 37 -12.16 -1.96 5.75
C LEU A 37 -13.31 -2.08 4.74
N LEU A 38 -14.48 -1.54 5.08
CA LEU A 38 -15.61 -1.41 4.18
C LEU A 38 -15.86 0.07 3.93
N ARG A 39 -15.95 0.44 2.65
CA ARG A 39 -16.32 1.78 2.20
C ARG A 39 -17.58 1.73 1.36
N ARG A 40 -18.33 2.82 1.31
CA ARG A 40 -19.42 3.02 0.35
C ARG A 40 -19.18 4.31 -0.39
N GLU A 41 -19.28 4.24 -1.70
CA GLU A 41 -19.21 5.40 -2.58
C GLU A 41 -20.66 5.83 -2.83
N VAL A 42 -21.05 6.94 -2.20
CA VAL A 42 -22.42 7.46 -2.30
C VAL A 42 -22.36 8.86 -2.91
N HIS A 43 -22.83 9.00 -4.15
CA HIS A 43 -22.84 10.28 -4.87
C HIS A 43 -24.24 10.88 -5.00
N GLY A 44 -25.27 10.15 -4.56
CA GLY A 44 -26.66 10.64 -4.57
C GLY A 44 -27.62 9.73 -3.81
N TRP A 45 -28.90 10.07 -3.90
CA TRP A 45 -29.97 9.34 -3.19
C TRP A 45 -30.07 7.88 -3.62
N TYR A 46 -29.87 7.56 -4.90
CA TYR A 46 -29.99 6.19 -5.40
C TYR A 46 -28.87 5.31 -4.81
N ASP A 47 -27.63 5.80 -4.82
CA ASP A 47 -26.48 5.13 -4.21
C ASP A 47 -26.64 4.95 -2.71
N TRP A 48 -27.28 5.90 -2.03
CA TRP A 48 -27.57 5.79 -0.60
C TRP A 48 -28.40 4.54 -0.27
N PHE A 49 -29.32 4.15 -1.16
CA PHE A 49 -30.15 2.95 -0.99
C PHE A 49 -29.56 1.70 -1.64
N THR A 50 -28.71 1.83 -2.67
CA THR A 50 -28.33 0.69 -3.52
C THR A 50 -26.83 0.41 -3.61
N ALA A 51 -25.96 1.37 -3.29
CA ALA A 51 -24.52 1.19 -3.48
C ALA A 51 -23.97 0.09 -2.57
N PRO A 52 -23.28 -0.92 -3.13
CA PRO A 52 -22.70 -1.99 -2.35
C PRO A 52 -21.55 -1.48 -1.48
N PHE A 53 -21.21 -2.26 -0.45
CA PHE A 53 -19.95 -2.05 0.26
C PHE A 53 -18.80 -2.51 -0.62
N LEU A 54 -17.78 -1.65 -0.75
CA LEU A 54 -16.51 -1.96 -1.38
C LEU A 54 -15.50 -2.34 -0.29
N GLN A 55 -14.70 -3.37 -0.56
CA GLN A 55 -13.61 -3.78 0.31
C GLN A 55 -12.41 -2.84 0.11
N ARG A 56 -11.93 -2.25 1.19
CA ARG A 56 -10.60 -1.64 1.28
C ARG A 56 -9.61 -2.79 1.52
N GLY A 57 -8.78 -3.07 0.52
CA GLY A 57 -7.86 -4.21 0.46
C GLY A 57 -6.50 -3.93 1.11
N ALA A 58 -6.17 -2.67 1.38
CA ALA A 58 -4.91 -2.29 2.01
C ALA A 58 -5.04 -1.15 3.01
N VAL A 59 -4.29 -1.23 4.11
CA VAL A 59 -4.20 -0.17 5.12
C VAL A 59 -2.84 -0.16 5.81
N ALA A 60 -2.31 1.03 6.10
CA ALA A 60 -1.09 1.20 6.87
C ALA A 60 -1.35 1.98 8.16
N PHE A 61 -0.87 1.44 9.28
CA PHE A 61 -0.82 2.06 10.58
C PHE A 61 0.59 2.62 10.80
N VAL A 62 0.73 3.92 10.61
CA VAL A 62 2.01 4.64 10.79
C VAL A 62 2.09 5.27 12.19
N SER A 63 3.31 5.49 12.68
CA SER A 63 3.60 6.17 13.95
C SER A 63 3.14 5.41 15.21
N LEU A 64 3.26 4.08 15.19
CA LEU A 64 3.17 3.25 16.38
C LEU A 64 4.39 3.49 17.30
N PRO A 65 4.27 3.44 18.63
CA PRO A 65 5.41 3.65 19.52
C PRO A 65 6.49 2.57 19.34
N PRO A 66 7.74 2.94 19.00
CA PRO A 66 8.84 1.99 18.75
C PRO A 66 9.48 1.49 20.05
N LEU A 67 8.67 0.85 20.90
CA LEU A 67 9.10 0.33 22.20
C LEU A 67 9.77 -1.04 22.05
N SER A 68 10.89 -1.25 22.73
CA SER A 68 11.53 -2.57 22.75
C SER A 68 10.73 -3.53 23.64
N GLY A 69 10.47 -4.74 23.14
CA GLY A 69 9.71 -5.75 23.87
C GLY A 69 8.21 -5.46 23.97
N SER A 70 7.67 -4.62 23.07
CA SER A 70 6.23 -4.49 22.91
C SER A 70 5.65 -5.61 22.04
N GLU A 71 4.38 -5.90 22.27
CA GLU A 71 3.56 -6.80 21.46
C GLU A 71 2.59 -5.96 20.64
N ILE A 72 2.53 -6.22 19.33
CA ILE A 72 1.56 -5.57 18.44
C ILE A 72 0.45 -6.59 18.17
N GLU A 73 -0.71 -6.35 18.75
CA GLU A 73 -1.93 -7.15 18.58
C GLU A 73 -2.70 -6.61 17.37
N ILE A 74 -3.02 -7.50 16.42
CA ILE A 74 -3.77 -7.18 15.20
C ILE A 74 -5.04 -8.01 15.20
N GLU A 75 -6.19 -7.35 15.26
CA GLU A 75 -7.50 -7.97 15.16
C GLU A 75 -8.17 -7.56 13.85
N ILE A 76 -8.59 -8.53 13.05
CA ILE A 76 -9.38 -8.29 11.84
C ILE A 76 -10.76 -8.91 12.06
N SER A 77 -11.76 -8.05 12.24
CA SER A 77 -13.14 -8.53 12.37
C SER A 77 -13.70 -8.90 10.98
N PRO A 78 -14.35 -10.06 10.82
CA PRO A 78 -14.92 -10.45 9.54
C PRO A 78 -16.11 -9.54 9.17
N ALA A 79 -16.29 -9.30 7.88
CA ALA A 79 -17.50 -8.69 7.32
C ALA A 79 -18.60 -9.74 7.11
N SER A 80 -18.19 -10.90 6.61
CA SER A 80 -18.94 -12.15 6.58
C SER A 80 -17.92 -13.30 6.51
N GLY A 81 -18.29 -14.49 6.98
CA GLY A 81 -17.38 -15.65 6.96
C GLY A 81 -16.07 -15.40 7.73
N THR A 82 -14.95 -15.79 7.12
CA THR A 82 -13.60 -15.72 7.71
C THR A 82 -12.86 -14.49 7.21
N ALA A 83 -12.28 -13.72 8.13
CA ALA A 83 -11.37 -12.63 7.77
C ALA A 83 -10.04 -13.21 7.26
N SER A 84 -9.43 -12.55 6.26
CA SER A 84 -8.15 -12.96 5.70
C SER A 84 -7.23 -11.76 5.49
N VAL A 85 -5.93 -12.01 5.50
CA VAL A 85 -4.91 -11.02 5.14
C VAL A 85 -3.85 -11.72 4.31
N GLY A 86 -3.47 -11.13 3.18
CA GLY A 86 -2.43 -11.67 2.30
C GLY A 86 -1.04 -11.43 2.90
N TYR A 87 -0.75 -10.18 3.27
CA TYR A 87 0.54 -9.80 3.84
C TYR A 87 0.37 -8.91 5.07
N VAL A 88 1.16 -9.21 6.09
CA VAL A 88 1.34 -8.37 7.28
C VAL A 88 2.77 -7.87 7.24
N VAL A 89 2.95 -6.58 6.99
CA VAL A 89 4.27 -5.94 6.86
C VAL A 89 4.55 -5.14 8.11
N VAL A 90 5.59 -5.51 8.86
CA VAL A 90 6.03 -4.79 10.07
C VAL A 90 7.43 -4.24 9.88
N GLY A 91 7.63 -2.98 10.29
CA GLY A 91 8.94 -2.38 10.16
C GLY A 91 9.04 -0.98 10.74
N ARG A 92 10.14 -0.32 10.39
CA ARG A 92 10.35 1.09 10.65
C ARG A 92 10.16 1.85 9.34
N ALA A 93 9.25 2.82 9.33
CA ALA A 93 9.09 3.69 8.18
C ALA A 93 10.29 4.65 8.05
N GLU A 94 10.72 4.86 6.81
CA GLU A 94 11.72 5.86 6.47
C GLU A 94 11.05 6.90 5.57
N TYR A 95 10.88 8.12 6.07
CA TYR A 95 10.33 9.21 5.26
C TYR A 95 11.35 9.65 4.22
N LEU A 96 10.99 9.50 2.94
CA LEU A 96 11.84 9.85 1.80
C LEU A 96 11.60 11.29 1.32
N GLY A 97 10.33 11.68 1.21
CA GLY A 97 9.93 12.95 0.64
C GLY A 97 8.43 13.02 0.38
N ASP A 98 7.98 14.10 -0.27
CA ASP A 98 6.57 14.37 -0.53
C ASP A 98 6.21 14.05 -1.98
N LEU A 99 5.14 13.27 -2.15
CA LEU A 99 4.71 12.80 -3.46
C LEU A 99 4.24 13.95 -4.36
N HIS A 100 4.71 13.97 -5.60
CA HIS A 100 4.16 14.84 -6.64
C HIS A 100 2.88 14.24 -7.23
N TRP A 101 1.86 15.09 -7.38
CA TRP A 101 0.62 14.70 -8.03
C TRP A 101 0.87 14.37 -9.50
N ARG A 102 0.03 13.48 -10.04
CA ARG A 102 0.14 12.81 -11.35
C ARG A 102 1.07 11.57 -11.35
N PRO A 103 0.96 10.66 -10.36
CA PRO A 103 1.58 9.35 -10.50
C PRO A 103 0.94 8.59 -11.67
N ASN A 104 1.73 7.76 -12.33
CA ASN A 104 1.29 6.81 -13.33
C ASN A 104 0.99 5.46 -12.67
N ILE A 105 -0.29 5.14 -12.55
CA ILE A 105 -0.76 3.86 -12.01
C ILE A 105 -1.14 2.97 -13.19
N THR A 106 -0.53 1.80 -13.27
CA THR A 106 -0.64 0.89 -14.41
C THR A 106 -1.07 -0.50 -13.95
N GLY A 107 -1.55 -1.32 -14.87
CA GLY A 107 -1.89 -2.72 -14.62
C GLY A 107 -1.43 -3.59 -15.78
N SER A 108 -0.43 -4.42 -15.53
CA SER A 108 0.07 -5.38 -16.52
C SER A 108 -0.84 -6.60 -16.53
N ASN A 109 -1.68 -6.70 -17.57
CA ASN A 109 -2.61 -7.81 -17.73
C ASN A 109 -1.90 -9.02 -18.35
N PHE A 110 -1.76 -10.11 -17.59
CA PHE A 110 -1.16 -11.36 -18.06
C PHE A 110 -2.16 -12.35 -18.65
N SER A 111 -3.41 -11.93 -18.87
CA SER A 111 -4.45 -12.76 -19.47
C SER A 111 -4.12 -13.06 -20.94
N ARG A 112 -4.51 -14.24 -21.39
CA ARG A 112 -4.41 -14.60 -22.80
C ARG A 112 -5.66 -14.15 -23.53
N ILE A 113 -5.48 -13.42 -24.63
CA ILE A 113 -6.54 -12.96 -25.54
C ILE A 113 -6.17 -13.40 -26.95
N GLU A 114 -6.75 -14.49 -27.44
CA GLU A 114 -6.55 -14.99 -28.81
C GLU A 114 -7.70 -14.53 -29.72
N ARG A 115 -7.35 -14.07 -30.92
CA ARG A 115 -8.29 -13.63 -31.96
C ARG A 115 -8.04 -14.39 -33.26
N GLU A 116 -9.09 -14.61 -34.01
CA GLU A 116 -9.04 -15.13 -35.38
C GLU A 116 -8.56 -14.05 -36.35
N PHE A 117 -8.24 -14.45 -37.60
CA PHE A 117 -7.76 -13.54 -38.65
C PHE A 117 -8.75 -12.42 -38.98
N ASP A 118 -10.05 -12.67 -38.85
CA ASP A 118 -11.12 -11.69 -39.05
C ASP A 118 -11.31 -10.75 -37.84
N GLY A 119 -10.49 -10.87 -36.80
CA GLY A 119 -10.54 -10.09 -35.58
C GLY A 119 -11.55 -10.58 -34.53
N SER A 120 -12.32 -11.64 -34.83
CA SER A 120 -13.26 -12.26 -33.90
C SER A 120 -12.54 -13.03 -32.79
N LEU A 121 -13.20 -13.19 -31.64
CA LEU A 121 -12.69 -14.04 -30.56
C LEU A 121 -13.00 -15.51 -30.89
N ARG A 122 -11.97 -16.36 -30.91
CA ARG A 122 -12.13 -17.81 -31.10
C ARG A 122 -13.03 -18.42 -30.00
N PRO A 123 -14.22 -18.95 -30.32
CA PRO A 123 -15.11 -19.54 -29.32
C PRO A 123 -14.41 -20.69 -28.55
N GLY A 124 -14.45 -20.63 -27.22
CA GLY A 124 -13.99 -21.72 -26.33
C GLY A 124 -12.48 -21.75 -25.99
N VAL A 125 -11.63 -20.91 -26.60
CA VAL A 125 -10.17 -20.86 -26.29
C VAL A 125 -9.64 -19.43 -26.14
N SER A 126 -10.39 -18.41 -26.57
CA SER A 126 -9.87 -17.05 -26.76
C SER A 126 -9.54 -16.26 -25.50
N LEU A 127 -10.18 -16.55 -24.36
CA LEU A 127 -10.05 -15.73 -23.16
C LEU A 127 -9.66 -16.60 -21.96
N ILE A 128 -8.40 -16.51 -21.54
CA ILE A 128 -7.93 -17.12 -20.29
C ILE A 128 -7.53 -15.99 -19.36
N GLN A 129 -8.41 -15.69 -18.41
CA GLN A 129 -8.15 -14.67 -17.40
C GLN A 129 -6.98 -15.10 -16.51
N ARG A 130 -6.01 -14.21 -16.36
CA ARG A 130 -4.89 -14.34 -15.43
C ARG A 130 -4.83 -13.08 -14.56
N ARG A 131 -3.91 -13.10 -13.60
CA ARG A 131 -3.64 -11.98 -12.72
C ARG A 131 -3.23 -10.75 -13.54
N THR A 132 -3.75 -9.59 -13.14
CA THR A 132 -3.17 -8.29 -13.48
C THR A 132 -2.23 -7.89 -12.35
N VAL A 133 -0.99 -7.48 -12.69
CA VAL A 133 -0.03 -6.98 -11.70
C VAL A 133 -0.06 -5.46 -11.74
N PRO A 134 -0.46 -4.78 -10.65
CA PRO A 134 -0.36 -3.34 -10.59
C PRO A 134 1.09 -2.87 -10.63
N GLY A 135 1.30 -1.76 -11.33
CA GLY A 135 2.58 -1.07 -11.38
C GLY A 135 2.38 0.40 -11.04
N TYR A 136 3.40 1.00 -10.47
CA TYR A 136 3.39 2.40 -10.08
C TYR A 136 4.66 3.07 -10.56
N SER A 137 4.52 4.26 -11.13
CA SER A 137 5.62 5.16 -11.42
C SER A 137 5.24 6.56 -10.97
N GLY A 138 6.09 7.21 -10.18
CA GLY A 138 5.79 8.53 -9.63
C GLY A 138 7.04 9.31 -9.29
N ALA A 139 6.88 10.62 -9.15
CA ALA A 139 7.92 11.53 -8.71
C ALA A 139 7.60 12.08 -7.32
N PHE A 140 8.63 12.44 -6.57
CA PHE A 140 8.49 13.00 -5.23
C PHE A 140 9.66 13.93 -4.92
N GLN A 141 9.38 14.99 -4.16
CA GLN A 141 10.40 15.94 -3.73
C GLN A 141 11.10 15.43 -2.48
N VAL A 142 12.42 15.35 -2.54
CA VAL A 142 13.28 14.89 -1.45
C VAL A 142 13.97 16.09 -0.82
N PRO A 143 13.73 16.37 0.48
CA PRO A 143 14.53 17.33 1.22
C PRO A 143 16.01 16.92 1.22
N ALA A 144 16.94 17.87 1.07
CA ALA A 144 18.37 17.58 0.91
C ALA A 144 18.95 16.75 2.07
N ASN A 145 18.45 16.95 3.29
CA ASN A 145 18.82 16.16 4.47
C ASN A 145 18.37 14.67 4.41
N ASN A 146 17.46 14.33 3.49
CA ASN A 146 16.97 12.97 3.29
C ASN A 146 17.64 12.24 2.11
N VAL A 147 18.50 12.88 1.32
CA VAL A 147 19.15 12.23 0.16
C VAL A 147 19.94 10.98 0.56
N ASP A 148 20.69 11.03 1.66
CA ASP A 148 21.41 9.85 2.17
C ASP A 148 20.46 8.75 2.68
N ARG A 149 19.28 9.13 3.17
CA ARG A 149 18.24 8.16 3.54
C ARG A 149 17.68 7.47 2.29
N VAL A 150 17.40 8.21 1.22
CA VAL A 150 16.96 7.65 -0.07
C VAL A 150 17.99 6.65 -0.60
N ARG A 151 19.28 7.00 -0.59
CA ARG A 151 20.37 6.08 -0.98
C ARG A 151 20.37 4.79 -0.14
N ARG A 152 20.31 4.92 1.19
CA ARG A 152 20.27 3.75 2.09
C ARG A 152 19.05 2.87 1.85
N VAL A 153 17.88 3.47 1.65
CA VAL A 153 16.63 2.74 1.39
C VAL A 153 16.72 1.99 0.07
N ARG A 154 17.25 2.62 -0.98
CA ARG A 154 17.54 1.95 -2.26
C ARG A 154 18.41 0.71 -2.05
N ASP A 155 19.57 0.89 -1.45
CA ASP A 155 20.54 -0.19 -1.32
C ASP A 155 20.03 -1.30 -0.38
N HIS A 156 19.27 -0.94 0.66
CA HIS A 156 18.71 -1.88 1.61
C HIS A 156 17.54 -2.69 1.04
N LEU A 157 16.68 -2.08 0.24
CA LEU A 157 15.47 -2.72 -0.30
C LEU A 157 15.70 -3.38 -1.67
N ASN A 158 16.96 -3.48 -2.13
CA ASN A 158 17.26 -4.05 -3.43
C ASN A 158 16.81 -5.52 -3.50
N ALA A 159 15.86 -5.81 -4.39
CA ALA A 159 15.17 -7.10 -4.48
C ALA A 159 14.44 -7.54 -3.19
N ILE A 160 14.09 -6.60 -2.30
CA ILE A 160 13.33 -6.87 -1.08
C ILE A 160 11.94 -6.20 -1.20
N PRO A 161 10.84 -6.95 -1.01
CA PRO A 161 9.51 -6.36 -0.98
C PRO A 161 9.34 -5.42 0.21
N ALA A 162 8.74 -4.26 -0.03
CA ALA A 162 8.45 -3.29 1.00
C ALA A 162 7.04 -2.72 0.84
N LEU A 163 6.54 -2.15 1.93
CA LEU A 163 5.34 -1.34 1.92
C LEU A 163 5.71 0.10 1.57
N TRP A 164 5.16 0.61 0.47
CA TRP A 164 5.33 1.97 0.00
C TRP A 164 4.04 2.75 0.30
N VAL A 165 4.16 3.85 1.04
CA VAL A 165 3.02 4.64 1.50
C VAL A 165 3.12 6.05 0.92
N GLY A 166 2.39 6.32 -0.16
CA GLY A 166 2.40 7.64 -0.82
C GLY A 166 1.62 8.72 -0.07
N LEU A 167 0.58 8.35 0.69
CA LEU A 167 -0.29 9.29 1.42
C LEU A 167 -0.37 8.95 2.91
N ALA A 168 0.77 8.98 3.60
CA ALA A 168 0.85 8.67 5.03
C ALA A 168 0.05 9.64 5.93
N THR A 169 -0.09 10.91 5.51
CA THR A 169 -0.80 11.96 6.26
C THR A 169 -2.27 12.12 5.86
N GLN A 170 -2.71 11.44 4.79
CA GLN A 170 -4.07 11.56 4.24
C GLN A 170 -4.72 10.18 4.02
N PRO A 171 -4.90 9.38 5.09
CA PRO A 171 -5.42 8.00 4.99
C PRO A 171 -6.85 7.89 4.47
N ASN A 172 -7.61 8.99 4.47
CA ASN A 172 -9.00 9.05 3.99
C ASN A 172 -9.12 9.51 2.53
N SER A 173 -8.00 9.75 1.84
CA SER A 173 -8.01 10.14 0.43
C SER A 173 -8.59 9.02 -0.44
N PRO A 174 -9.45 9.32 -1.43
CA PRO A 174 -9.91 8.32 -2.41
C PRO A 174 -8.76 7.65 -3.17
N TYR A 175 -7.61 8.31 -3.28
CA TYR A 175 -6.40 7.80 -3.94
C TYR A 175 -5.47 7.02 -3.00
N TYR A 176 -5.82 6.86 -1.72
CA TYR A 176 -4.92 6.26 -0.73
C TYR A 176 -4.48 4.85 -1.11
N GLU A 177 -5.42 3.97 -1.49
CA GLU A 177 -5.08 2.60 -1.91
C GLU A 177 -4.30 2.56 -3.23
N SER A 178 -4.50 3.55 -4.10
CA SER A 178 -3.77 3.65 -5.36
C SER A 178 -2.28 3.98 -5.19
N VAL A 179 -1.89 4.50 -4.02
CA VAL A 179 -0.50 4.83 -3.68
C VAL A 179 -0.03 4.13 -2.41
N LEU A 180 -0.77 3.11 -1.95
CA LEU A 180 -0.35 2.19 -0.91
C LEU A 180 -0.03 0.84 -1.57
N LEU A 181 1.26 0.54 -1.72
CA LEU A 181 1.71 -0.58 -2.54
C LEU A 181 2.55 -1.53 -1.69
N PHE A 182 2.38 -2.83 -1.90
CA PHE A 182 3.30 -3.84 -1.39
C PHE A 182 4.05 -4.47 -2.57
N GLY A 183 5.34 -4.19 -2.67
CA GLY A 183 6.10 -4.56 -3.87
C GLY A 183 7.57 -4.25 -3.81
N VAL A 184 8.26 -4.57 -4.90
CA VAL A 184 9.70 -4.34 -5.08
C VAL A 184 9.90 -3.10 -5.94
N TYR A 185 10.82 -2.22 -5.56
CA TYR A 185 11.19 -1.12 -6.44
C TYR A 185 12.01 -1.67 -7.62
N ARG A 186 11.70 -1.21 -8.84
CA ARG A 186 12.45 -1.54 -10.06
C ARG A 186 13.51 -0.49 -10.36
N ARG A 187 13.19 0.77 -10.07
CA ARG A 187 14.07 1.91 -10.30
C ARG A 187 13.80 2.99 -9.26
N LEU A 188 14.87 3.56 -8.71
CA LEU A 188 14.82 4.68 -7.78
C LEU A 188 15.97 5.63 -8.11
N GLU A 189 15.63 6.79 -8.64
CA GLU A 189 16.57 7.79 -9.10
C GLU A 189 16.27 9.11 -8.41
N TYR A 190 17.30 9.94 -8.22
CA TYR A 190 17.12 11.31 -7.73
C TYR A 190 18.13 12.25 -8.38
N THR A 191 17.72 13.49 -8.59
CA THR A 191 18.50 14.58 -9.18
C THR A 191 18.42 15.77 -8.23
N PRO A 192 19.55 16.27 -7.69
CA PRO A 192 19.55 17.50 -6.91
C PRO A 192 19.07 18.69 -7.75
N ASP A 193 17.95 19.29 -7.37
CA ASP A 193 17.40 20.48 -8.06
C ASP A 193 18.05 21.76 -7.54
N ASN A 194 18.36 21.79 -6.24
CA ASN A 194 19.04 22.88 -5.55
C ASN A 194 19.66 22.37 -4.23
N VAL A 195 20.22 23.29 -3.43
CA VAL A 195 20.87 22.95 -2.15
C VAL A 195 19.91 22.48 -1.06
N HIS A 196 18.60 22.68 -1.24
CA HIS A 196 17.57 22.31 -0.26
C HIS A 196 16.75 21.10 -0.68
N ASN A 197 16.65 20.79 -1.97
CA ASN A 197 15.75 19.77 -2.51
C ASN A 197 16.38 19.00 -3.68
N ALA A 198 15.94 17.75 -3.84
CA ALA A 198 16.19 16.92 -5.00
C ALA A 198 14.86 16.36 -5.54
N GLU A 199 14.71 16.26 -6.84
CA GLU A 199 13.61 15.54 -7.46
C GLU A 199 13.95 14.05 -7.52
N ALA A 200 13.06 13.18 -7.05
CA ALA A 200 13.23 11.75 -7.15
C ALA A 200 12.09 11.09 -7.92
N THR A 201 12.40 9.98 -8.60
CA THR A 201 11.42 9.14 -9.28
C THR A 201 11.54 7.71 -8.79
N ILE A 202 10.41 7.02 -8.69
CA ILE A 202 10.35 5.62 -8.28
C ILE A 202 9.40 4.84 -9.18
N ASP A 203 9.87 3.66 -9.60
CA ASP A 203 9.05 2.65 -10.25
C ASP A 203 8.91 1.44 -9.30
N ILE A 204 7.68 1.01 -9.05
CA ILE A 204 7.34 -0.11 -8.16
C ILE A 204 6.51 -1.13 -8.93
N GLU A 205 6.84 -2.40 -8.74
CA GLU A 205 6.05 -3.54 -9.20
C GLU A 205 5.44 -4.25 -7.99
N GLU A 206 4.13 -4.42 -7.99
CA GLU A 206 3.39 -5.03 -6.88
C GLU A 206 3.50 -6.57 -6.89
N LEU A 207 3.43 -7.19 -5.71
CA LEU A 207 3.56 -8.65 -5.52
C LEU A 207 2.28 -9.39 -5.24
#